data_AF-A0A0D3ITT8-F1
#
_entry.id   AF-A0A0D3ITT8-F1
#
_cell.length_a   1.000
_cell.length_b   1.000
_cell.length_c   1.000
_cell.angle_alpha   90.00
_cell.angle_beta   90.00
_cell.angle_gamma   90.00
#
_symmetry.space_group_name_H-M   'P 1'
#
loop_
_entity.id
_entity.type
_entity.pdbx_description
1 polymer ?
#
loop_
_entity_poly.entity_id
_entity_poly.type
_entity_poly.pdbx_seq_one_letter_code
_entity_poly.pdbx_strand_id
1 'polypeptide(L)'
;MSAGLSGPPPADYTSYVLALEWQPQWSLRACPGSASADPRLIAAMAGSLGAWARQNLSLHGLWPEYTNASAHAGWRWPQWCNASRLDYRVCEREEGLDGCQPTEQALADYNVSGRWQSWAIEYAFGSLAAHEWSKHGSCSPSAEQQPAQLEYWSWQEEAVRVAAAGHGSRLVSASAGGAVRRADLLAAFERDTGGRAVALRCEDACRLSQVWLGFRAEPATLRPLLDPDHAVAVSGGSCGQCVAVAIAAWSGCPRRATFDRALAIAAGALLGLGLLVCALPPLRQRAAYLARTLRPAAPLGRSLAMSPAPLAGEKRVVQLQDLDVRSPRTRRYVEGLLAADPHELPPPPTLRAAGGAAAG
;
A
#
# COMPACT_ATOMS: atom_id res chain seq x y z
N MET A 1 -27.73 -4.51 7.13
CA MET A 1 -27.48 -5.64 8.04
C MET A 1 -26.08 -5.43 8.60
N SER A 2 -25.96 -5.26 9.92
CA SER A 2 -24.64 -5.09 10.55
C SER A 2 -23.86 -6.37 10.32
N ALA A 3 -22.65 -6.27 9.77
CA ALA A 3 -21.72 -7.40 9.66
C ALA A 3 -21.29 -7.80 11.08
N GLY A 4 -22.17 -8.52 11.79
CA GLY A 4 -21.91 -9.12 13.09
C GLY A 4 -20.72 -10.06 13.03
N LEU A 5 -19.52 -9.55 13.32
CA LEU A 5 -18.74 -9.83 14.52
C LEU A 5 -18.58 -11.28 15.07
N SER A 6 -19.09 -12.28 14.37
CA SER A 6 -18.85 -13.70 14.53
C SER A 6 -19.38 -14.33 13.23
N GLY A 7 -18.49 -14.69 12.29
CA GLY A 7 -18.94 -15.41 11.10
C GLY A 7 -19.57 -16.76 11.48
N PRO A 8 -20.17 -17.48 10.51
CA PRO A 8 -20.52 -18.89 10.70
C PRO A 8 -19.26 -19.70 11.02
N PRO A 9 -19.40 -20.94 11.53
CA PRO A 9 -18.27 -21.79 11.88
C PRO A 9 -17.21 -21.80 10.77
N PRO A 10 -15.90 -21.82 11.08
CA PRO A 10 -14.83 -21.89 10.07
C PRO A 10 -14.93 -23.09 9.13
N ALA A 11 -15.78 -24.07 9.43
CA ALA A 11 -16.04 -25.22 8.58
C ALA A 11 -16.99 -24.87 7.41
N ASP A 12 -17.03 -25.75 6.41
CA ASP A 12 -18.01 -25.75 5.31
C ASP A 12 -17.86 -24.64 4.26
N TYR A 13 -16.81 -23.82 4.29
CA TYR A 13 -16.46 -23.04 3.11
C TYR A 13 -16.02 -23.97 1.98
N THR A 14 -16.38 -23.63 0.75
CA THR A 14 -16.19 -24.51 -0.42
C THR A 14 -15.27 -23.89 -1.46
N SER A 15 -14.83 -22.66 -1.22
CA SER A 15 -14.04 -21.87 -2.14
C SER A 15 -13.19 -20.84 -1.41
N TYR A 16 -12.24 -20.28 -2.16
CA TYR A 16 -11.43 -19.13 -1.79
C TYR A 16 -11.54 -18.03 -2.85
N VAL A 17 -11.42 -16.79 -2.40
CA VAL A 17 -11.07 -15.64 -3.23
C VAL A 17 -9.60 -15.31 -2.99
N LEU A 18 -8.78 -15.45 -4.03
CA LEU A 18 -7.46 -14.87 -4.08
C LEU A 18 -7.60 -13.41 -4.50
N ALA A 19 -7.36 -12.49 -3.56
CA ALA A 19 -7.33 -11.07 -3.80
C ALA A 19 -5.89 -10.63 -4.08
N LEU A 20 -5.68 -10.07 -5.27
CA LEU A 20 -4.41 -9.52 -5.71
C LEU A 20 -4.55 -8.01 -5.88
N GLU A 21 -3.56 -7.25 -5.45
CA GLU A 21 -3.56 -5.80 -5.55
C GLU A 21 -2.54 -5.29 -6.57
N TRP A 22 -2.90 -4.21 -7.27
CA TRP A 22 -1.97 -3.48 -8.08
C TRP A 22 -1.22 -2.47 -7.21
N GLN A 23 -0.04 -2.86 -6.74
CA GLN A 23 0.71 -2.12 -5.72
C GLN A 23 0.93 -0.64 -6.06
N PRO A 24 1.28 -0.25 -7.31
CA PRO A 24 1.45 1.15 -7.65
C PRO A 24 0.23 2.03 -7.34
N GLN A 25 -0.99 1.49 -7.51
CA GLN A 25 -2.22 2.22 -7.16
C GLN A 25 -2.45 2.21 -5.65
N TRP A 26 -2.25 1.05 -5.00
CA TRP A 26 -2.49 0.86 -3.56
C TRP A 26 -1.58 1.74 -2.69
N SER A 27 -0.29 1.77 -3.00
CA SER A 27 0.71 2.52 -2.22
C SER A 27 0.51 4.04 -2.26
N LEU A 28 -0.36 4.57 -3.11
CA LEU A 28 -0.76 5.99 -3.06
C LEU A 28 -1.44 6.33 -1.73
N ARG A 29 -2.11 5.37 -1.08
CA ARG A 29 -2.72 5.55 0.25
C ARG A 29 -1.68 5.69 1.36
N ALA A 30 -0.47 5.17 1.16
CA ALA A 30 0.65 5.30 2.09
C ALA A 30 1.44 6.60 1.89
N CYS A 31 1.09 7.42 0.89
CA CYS A 31 1.80 8.65 0.63
C CYS A 31 1.63 9.70 1.74
N PRO A 32 2.65 10.57 1.95
CA PRO A 32 2.60 11.61 2.97
C PRO A 32 1.32 12.44 2.90
N GLY A 33 0.62 12.50 4.02
CA GLY A 33 -0.57 13.31 4.15
C GLY A 33 -1.89 12.63 3.77
N SER A 34 -1.86 11.33 3.51
CA SER A 34 -3.01 10.44 3.62
C SER A 34 -3.27 10.04 5.08
N ALA A 35 -4.48 9.57 5.38
CA ALA A 35 -4.82 9.02 6.70
C ALA A 35 -4.05 7.73 7.02
N SER A 36 -3.61 7.00 5.99
CA SER A 36 -2.87 5.75 6.09
C SER A 36 -1.40 5.91 5.69
N ALA A 37 -0.83 7.10 5.88
CA ALA A 37 0.55 7.38 5.48
C ALA A 37 1.55 6.44 6.19
N ASP A 38 2.35 5.71 5.42
CA ASP A 38 3.41 4.82 5.95
C ASP A 38 4.73 5.09 5.20
N PRO A 39 5.71 5.79 5.83
CA PRO A 39 6.99 6.08 5.18
C PRO A 39 7.85 4.83 4.93
N ARG A 40 7.67 3.73 5.69
CA ARG A 40 8.42 2.48 5.48
C ARG A 40 7.97 1.81 4.20
N LEU A 41 6.66 1.75 3.96
CA LEU A 41 6.11 1.19 2.73
C LEU A 41 6.51 2.04 1.51
N ILE A 42 6.47 3.37 1.62
CA ILE A 42 6.94 4.25 0.56
C ILE A 42 8.44 4.07 0.27
N ALA A 43 9.27 3.92 1.31
CA ALA A 43 10.69 3.64 1.15
C ALA A 43 10.93 2.28 0.46
N ALA A 44 10.20 1.23 0.86
CA ALA A 44 10.27 -0.08 0.24
C ALA A 44 9.85 -0.04 -1.24
N MET A 45 8.76 0.65 -1.56
CA MET A 45 8.28 0.90 -2.92
C MET A 45 9.21 1.75 -3.77
N ALA A 46 10.07 2.58 -3.16
CA ALA A 46 11.12 3.31 -3.88
C ALA A 46 12.41 2.48 -4.07
N GLY A 47 12.68 1.54 -3.16
CA GLY A 47 13.90 0.73 -3.11
C GLY A 47 13.87 -0.53 -4.00
N SER A 48 14.82 -1.43 -3.72
CA SER A 48 14.92 -2.74 -4.41
C SER A 48 13.85 -3.73 -3.96
N LEU A 49 13.39 -3.64 -2.70
CA LEU A 49 12.38 -4.56 -2.14
C LEU A 49 11.06 -4.47 -2.92
N GLY A 50 10.59 -3.25 -3.24
CA GLY A 50 9.40 -3.05 -4.05
C GLY A 50 9.58 -3.24 -5.56
N ALA A 51 10.76 -3.69 -6.05
CA ALA A 51 10.98 -3.82 -7.49
C ALA A 51 10.00 -4.78 -8.17
N TRP A 52 9.69 -5.90 -7.51
CA TRP A 52 8.70 -6.86 -8.00
C TRP A 52 7.29 -6.27 -7.94
N ALA A 53 6.88 -5.71 -6.80
CA ALA A 53 5.53 -5.14 -6.59
C ALA A 53 5.21 -3.98 -7.54
N ARG A 54 6.20 -3.21 -8.00
CA ARG A 54 6.00 -2.15 -9.01
C ARG A 54 5.58 -2.66 -10.39
N GLN A 55 5.82 -3.95 -10.67
CA GLN A 55 5.64 -4.53 -12.00
C GLN A 55 4.67 -5.73 -11.97
N ASN A 56 4.23 -6.19 -10.81
CA ASN A 56 3.40 -7.37 -10.66
C ASN A 56 2.25 -7.08 -9.71
N LEU A 57 1.20 -7.90 -9.79
CA LEU A 57 0.14 -7.88 -8.80
C LEU A 57 0.65 -8.50 -7.49
N SER A 58 0.60 -7.75 -6.40
CA SER A 58 0.94 -8.23 -5.06
C SER A 58 -0.22 -8.97 -4.43
N LEU A 59 0.06 -9.76 -3.40
CA LEU A 59 -0.98 -10.34 -2.57
C LEU A 59 -1.66 -9.28 -1.71
N HIS A 60 -2.98 -9.28 -1.75
CA HIS A 60 -3.79 -8.68 -0.71
C HIS A 60 -4.22 -9.74 0.30
N GLY A 61 -4.82 -10.85 -0.16
CA GLY A 61 -5.32 -11.89 0.74
C GLY A 61 -5.86 -13.13 0.06
N LEU A 62 -6.14 -14.15 0.86
CA LEU A 62 -6.73 -15.42 0.42
C LEU A 62 -7.93 -15.76 1.32
N TRP A 63 -9.13 -15.46 0.87
CA TRP A 63 -10.31 -15.41 1.72
C TRP A 63 -11.20 -16.62 1.50
N PRO A 64 -11.48 -17.44 2.52
CA PRO A 64 -12.46 -18.50 2.38
C PRO A 64 -13.86 -17.92 2.13
N GLU A 65 -14.67 -18.59 1.31
CA GLU A 65 -16.01 -18.17 0.89
C GLU A 65 -16.99 -19.35 0.88
N TYR A 66 -18.23 -19.07 1.29
CA TYR A 66 -19.35 -19.97 1.15
C TYR A 66 -19.99 -19.80 -0.23
N THR A 67 -20.07 -20.88 -1.00
CA THR A 67 -20.82 -20.85 -2.27
C THR A 67 -22.34 -20.76 -2.06
N ASN A 68 -22.83 -21.22 -0.92
CA ASN A 68 -24.25 -21.18 -0.57
C ASN A 68 -24.52 -20.37 0.71
N ALA A 69 -24.60 -19.05 0.58
CA ALA A 69 -24.88 -18.17 1.71
C ALA A 69 -26.17 -18.51 2.46
N SER A 70 -27.18 -19.11 1.80
CA SER A 70 -28.44 -19.49 2.46
C SER A 70 -28.26 -20.61 3.49
N ALA A 71 -27.28 -21.50 3.29
CA ALA A 71 -26.91 -22.53 4.26
C ALA A 71 -26.21 -21.95 5.50
N HIS A 72 -25.74 -20.70 5.42
CA HIS A 72 -24.99 -20.03 6.47
C HIS A 72 -25.68 -18.75 6.94
N ALA A 73 -26.99 -18.77 7.16
CA ALA A 73 -27.76 -17.63 7.67
C ALA A 73 -27.56 -16.31 6.89
N GLY A 74 -27.27 -16.39 5.59
CA GLY A 74 -27.01 -15.25 4.71
C GLY A 74 -25.56 -14.75 4.68
N TRP A 75 -24.67 -15.34 5.46
CA TRP A 75 -23.25 -15.04 5.44
C TRP A 75 -22.58 -15.56 4.16
N ARG A 76 -21.71 -14.74 3.57
CA ARG A 76 -21.00 -15.08 2.33
C ARG A 76 -19.62 -15.68 2.58
N TRP A 77 -18.97 -15.33 3.68
CA TRP A 77 -17.67 -15.87 4.06
C TRP A 77 -17.56 -16.06 5.57
N PRO A 78 -16.77 -17.04 6.04
CA PRO A 78 -16.30 -17.07 7.43
C PRO A 78 -15.34 -15.91 7.66
N GLN A 79 -15.38 -15.34 8.87
CA GLN A 79 -14.39 -14.37 9.31
C GLN A 79 -14.25 -14.40 10.83
N TRP A 80 -13.05 -14.12 11.32
CA TRP A 80 -12.73 -14.04 12.75
C TRP A 80 -13.03 -15.33 13.51
N CYS A 81 -12.65 -16.48 12.94
CA CYS A 81 -13.15 -17.77 13.41
C CYS A 81 -12.51 -18.32 14.69
N ASN A 82 -11.47 -17.64 15.19
CA ASN A 82 -10.86 -17.96 16.49
C ASN A 82 -11.31 -16.97 17.59
N ALA A 83 -12.58 -16.56 17.57
CA ALA A 83 -13.15 -15.56 18.49
C ALA A 83 -13.09 -15.96 19.98
N SER A 84 -12.89 -17.26 20.27
CA SER A 84 -12.69 -17.75 21.65
C SER A 84 -11.29 -17.44 22.20
N ARG A 85 -10.30 -17.20 21.32
CA ARG A 85 -8.92 -16.84 21.70
C ARG A 85 -8.52 -15.44 21.22
N LEU A 86 -9.28 -14.84 20.29
CA LEU A 86 -9.01 -13.54 19.67
C LEU A 86 -10.16 -12.58 19.95
N ASP A 87 -9.89 -11.46 20.63
CA ASP A 87 -10.82 -10.33 20.60
C ASP A 87 -10.65 -9.56 19.29
N TYR A 88 -11.47 -9.89 18.29
CA TYR A 88 -11.41 -9.28 16.96
C TYR A 88 -11.63 -7.76 16.99
N ARG A 89 -12.40 -7.24 17.97
CA ARG A 89 -12.61 -5.78 18.09
C ARG A 89 -11.31 -5.08 18.42
N VAL A 90 -10.43 -5.79 19.11
CA VAL A 90 -9.12 -5.28 19.47
C VAL A 90 -8.12 -5.59 18.35
N CYS A 91 -8.17 -6.76 17.70
CA CYS A 91 -7.36 -7.02 16.48
C CYS A 91 -7.60 -5.97 15.36
N GLU A 92 -8.82 -5.46 15.20
CA GLU A 92 -9.14 -4.44 14.19
C GLU A 92 -8.70 -3.01 14.59
N ARG A 93 -8.61 -2.72 15.90
CA ARG A 93 -8.30 -1.37 16.41
C ARG A 93 -6.86 -1.19 16.87
N GLU A 94 -6.24 -2.25 17.36
CA GLU A 94 -4.93 -2.25 18.00
C GLU A 94 -4.04 -3.24 17.27
N GLU A 95 -3.22 -2.71 16.37
CA GLU A 95 -2.10 -3.45 15.80
C GLU A 95 -1.16 -3.86 16.95
N GLY A 96 -0.79 -5.15 17.03
CA GLY A 96 0.20 -5.65 17.99
C GLY A 96 -0.28 -6.60 19.08
N LEU A 97 -1.57 -6.98 19.15
CA LEU A 97 -2.02 -7.96 20.14
C LEU A 97 -1.67 -9.41 19.80
N ASP A 98 -1.32 -10.17 20.84
CA ASP A 98 -1.03 -11.61 20.76
C ASP A 98 -2.20 -12.39 20.14
N GLY A 99 -1.86 -13.22 19.15
CA GLY A 99 -2.82 -14.02 18.39
C GLY A 99 -3.42 -13.32 17.16
N CYS A 100 -3.43 -11.99 17.11
CA CYS A 100 -3.83 -11.23 15.92
C CYS A 100 -2.65 -11.09 14.93
N GLN A 101 -1.43 -11.08 15.45
CA GLN A 101 -0.22 -10.87 14.67
C GLN A 101 0.34 -12.16 14.07
N PRO A 102 1.12 -12.06 12.97
CA PRO A 102 1.99 -13.14 12.56
C PRO A 102 2.90 -13.59 13.73
N THR A 103 3.08 -14.89 13.91
CA THR A 103 4.01 -15.43 14.92
C THR A 103 5.45 -15.03 14.59
N GLU A 104 6.34 -15.05 15.59
CA GLU A 104 7.77 -14.81 15.37
C GLU A 104 8.36 -15.74 14.30
N GLN A 105 7.98 -17.02 14.32
CA GLN A 105 8.37 -17.98 13.29
C GLN A 105 7.84 -17.59 11.90
N ALA A 106 6.58 -17.18 11.79
CA ALA A 106 6.02 -16.74 10.51
C ALA A 106 6.73 -15.49 9.98
N LEU A 107 7.07 -14.54 10.84
CA LEU A 107 7.85 -13.36 10.48
C LEU A 107 9.25 -13.75 10.00
N ALA A 108 9.93 -14.66 10.70
CA ALA A 108 11.25 -15.14 10.33
C ALA A 108 11.24 -15.88 8.97
N ASP A 109 10.19 -16.66 8.69
CA ASP A 109 10.11 -17.46 7.47
C ASP A 109 9.61 -16.66 6.25
N TYR A 110 8.70 -15.71 6.45
CA TYR A 110 8.00 -15.03 5.35
C TYR A 110 8.30 -13.53 5.22
N ASN A 111 8.62 -12.82 6.31
CA ASN A 111 9.01 -11.41 6.22
C ASN A 111 10.49 -11.22 5.87
N VAL A 112 10.90 -11.85 4.78
CA VAL A 112 12.28 -11.84 4.26
C VAL A 112 12.32 -11.42 2.79
N SER A 113 13.53 -11.06 2.34
CA SER A 113 13.77 -10.71 0.94
C SER A 113 13.38 -11.87 0.02
N GLY A 114 12.63 -11.57 -1.05
CA GLY A 114 12.10 -12.57 -1.98
C GLY A 114 10.75 -13.18 -1.57
N ARG A 115 10.24 -12.86 -0.38
CA ARG A 115 8.90 -13.28 0.09
C ARG A 115 7.95 -12.11 0.30
N TRP A 116 7.41 -11.89 1.49
CA TRP A 116 6.48 -10.77 1.72
C TRP A 116 7.09 -9.43 1.35
N GLN A 117 8.40 -9.24 1.58
CA GLN A 117 9.08 -8.01 1.20
C GLN A 117 9.10 -7.74 -0.31
N SER A 118 8.76 -8.73 -1.15
CA SER A 118 8.62 -8.56 -2.61
C SER A 118 7.17 -8.67 -3.08
N TRP A 119 6.44 -9.73 -2.71
CA TRP A 119 5.14 -10.05 -3.29
C TRP A 119 3.92 -9.79 -2.40
N ALA A 120 4.12 -9.39 -1.14
CA ALA A 120 3.08 -8.94 -0.22
C ALA A 120 3.60 -7.76 0.60
N ILE A 121 3.96 -6.66 -0.07
CA ILE A 121 4.73 -5.59 0.58
C ILE A 121 3.97 -4.93 1.75
N GLU A 122 2.63 -4.86 1.67
CA GLU A 122 1.77 -4.39 2.76
C GLU A 122 1.78 -5.35 3.97
N TYR A 123 2.13 -6.62 3.79
CA TYR A 123 2.34 -7.58 4.89
C TYR A 123 3.67 -7.32 5.58
N ALA A 124 4.71 -7.06 4.79
CA ALA A 124 6.06 -6.87 5.30
C ALA A 124 6.26 -5.53 6.02
N PHE A 125 5.61 -4.47 5.54
CA PHE A 125 5.85 -3.09 5.99
C PHE A 125 4.62 -2.40 6.59
N GLY A 126 3.42 -2.92 6.34
CA GLY A 126 2.16 -2.41 6.87
C GLY A 126 1.55 -3.35 7.92
N SER A 127 0.23 -3.28 8.09
CA SER A 127 -0.53 -4.10 9.05
C SER A 127 -1.39 -5.18 8.40
N LEU A 128 -1.28 -5.33 7.08
CA LEU A 128 -2.16 -6.21 6.33
C LEU A 128 -1.96 -7.69 6.70
N ALA A 129 -0.75 -8.12 7.06
CA ALA A 129 -0.51 -9.50 7.50
C ALA A 129 -1.35 -9.88 8.73
N ALA A 130 -1.43 -8.98 9.71
CA ALA A 130 -2.23 -9.18 10.92
C ALA A 130 -3.73 -9.18 10.60
N HIS A 131 -4.18 -8.25 9.75
CA HIS A 131 -5.56 -8.21 9.27
C HIS A 131 -5.96 -9.53 8.60
N GLU A 132 -5.13 -9.98 7.65
CA GLU A 132 -5.40 -11.14 6.81
C GLU A 132 -5.32 -12.44 7.61
N TRP A 133 -4.44 -12.52 8.61
CA TRP A 133 -4.44 -13.63 9.56
C TRP A 133 -5.71 -13.62 10.41
N SER A 134 -5.90 -12.57 11.21
CA SER A 134 -6.92 -12.55 12.25
C SER A 134 -8.34 -12.67 11.67
N LYS A 135 -8.59 -12.07 10.51
CA LYS A 135 -9.89 -12.10 9.85
C LYS A 135 -10.12 -13.33 8.99
N HIS A 136 -9.14 -13.72 8.19
CA HIS A 136 -9.32 -14.75 7.14
C HIS A 136 -8.56 -16.04 7.46
N GLY A 137 -7.27 -15.94 7.80
CA GLY A 137 -6.42 -17.08 8.15
C GLY A 137 -6.87 -17.83 9.41
N SER A 138 -7.48 -17.13 10.37
CA SER A 138 -8.04 -17.72 11.60
C SER A 138 -9.21 -18.67 11.33
N CYS A 139 -9.71 -18.70 10.09
CA CYS A 139 -10.74 -19.62 9.62
C CYS A 139 -10.17 -20.84 8.88
N SER A 140 -8.86 -20.95 8.74
CA SER A 140 -8.22 -22.16 8.19
C SER A 140 -8.36 -23.35 9.15
N PRO A 141 -8.33 -24.60 8.65
CA PRO A 141 -8.60 -25.79 9.48
C PRO A 141 -7.55 -26.01 10.55
N SER A 142 -6.32 -25.58 10.29
CA SER A 142 -5.21 -25.67 11.23
C SER A 142 -5.12 -24.47 12.16
N ALA A 143 -6.02 -23.46 12.08
CA ALA A 143 -6.00 -22.24 12.89
C ALA A 143 -5.89 -22.48 14.41
N GLU A 144 -6.38 -23.62 14.90
CA GLU A 144 -6.32 -24.00 16.31
C GLU A 144 -5.03 -24.75 16.71
N GLN A 145 -4.28 -25.27 15.73
CA GLN A 145 -3.04 -26.04 15.86
C GLN A 145 -1.82 -25.12 15.74
N GLN A 146 -0.68 -25.44 16.35
CA GLN A 146 0.51 -24.59 16.26
C GLN A 146 1.64 -25.27 15.47
N PRO A 147 2.32 -24.56 14.53
CA PRO A 147 2.04 -23.19 14.09
C PRO A 147 1.06 -23.13 12.88
N ALA A 148 -0.24 -22.91 13.14
CA ALA A 148 -1.30 -22.77 12.12
C ALA A 148 -0.97 -21.84 10.96
N GLN A 149 -0.29 -20.74 11.29
CA GLN A 149 -0.05 -19.64 10.37
C GLN A 149 0.82 -20.04 9.19
N LEU A 150 1.82 -20.91 9.42
CA LEU A 150 2.79 -21.27 8.39
C LEU A 150 2.12 -21.97 7.21
N GLU A 151 1.10 -22.79 7.48
CA GLU A 151 0.34 -23.47 6.45
C GLU A 151 -0.47 -22.46 5.60
N TYR A 152 -1.22 -21.57 6.24
CA TYR A 152 -1.99 -20.54 5.54
C TYR A 152 -1.09 -19.63 4.68
N TRP A 153 0.07 -19.22 5.21
CA TRP A 153 1.05 -18.42 4.45
C TRP A 153 1.67 -19.19 3.28
N SER A 154 1.85 -20.51 3.41
CA SER A 154 2.35 -21.34 2.31
C SER A 154 1.36 -21.41 1.14
N TRP A 155 0.06 -21.49 1.45
CA TRP A 155 -1.00 -21.48 0.43
C TRP A 155 -1.06 -20.15 -0.32
N GLN A 156 -0.85 -19.05 0.41
CA GLN A 156 -0.77 -17.72 -0.19
C GLN A 156 0.45 -17.55 -1.12
N GLU A 157 1.63 -18.01 -0.70
CA GLU A 157 2.83 -18.00 -1.54
C GLU A 157 2.61 -18.79 -2.84
N GLU A 158 2.00 -19.98 -2.74
CA GLU A 158 1.65 -20.79 -3.91
C GLU A 158 0.64 -20.07 -4.83
N ALA A 159 -0.42 -19.49 -4.25
CA ALA A 159 -1.47 -18.79 -4.98
C ALA A 159 -0.93 -17.60 -5.76
N VAL A 160 -0.06 -16.79 -5.16
CA VAL A 160 0.59 -15.66 -5.82
C VAL A 160 1.49 -16.14 -6.95
N ARG A 161 2.27 -17.21 -6.74
CA ARG A 161 3.13 -17.77 -7.78
C ARG A 161 2.33 -18.24 -8.99
N VAL A 162 1.22 -18.94 -8.78
CA VAL A 162 0.32 -19.38 -9.86
C VAL A 162 -0.26 -18.16 -10.58
N ALA A 163 -0.80 -17.20 -9.85
CA ALA A 163 -1.40 -16.01 -10.45
C ALA A 163 -0.39 -15.14 -11.20
N ALA A 164 0.84 -15.00 -10.71
CA ALA A 164 1.91 -14.23 -11.38
C ALA A 164 2.30 -14.85 -12.73
N ALA A 165 2.18 -16.18 -12.86
CA ALA A 165 2.39 -16.89 -14.11
C ALA A 165 1.16 -16.85 -15.06
N GLY A 166 0.08 -16.18 -14.67
CA GLY A 166 -1.14 -16.03 -15.48
C GLY A 166 -1.03 -15.02 -16.62
N HIS A 167 -1.89 -15.17 -17.62
CA HIS A 167 -2.07 -14.24 -18.72
C HIS A 167 -2.54 -12.86 -18.25
N GLY A 168 -3.47 -12.80 -17.29
CA GLY A 168 -3.99 -11.55 -16.76
C GLY A 168 -2.91 -10.74 -16.06
N SER A 169 -2.12 -11.37 -15.18
CA SER A 169 -1.01 -10.71 -14.47
C SER A 169 0.03 -10.16 -15.45
N ARG A 170 0.45 -10.96 -16.45
CA ARG A 170 1.36 -10.48 -17.50
C ARG A 170 0.80 -9.29 -18.28
N LEU A 171 -0.50 -9.28 -18.59
CA LEU A 171 -1.13 -8.16 -19.29
C LEU A 171 -1.14 -6.89 -18.44
N VAL A 172 -1.42 -7.00 -17.14
CA VAL A 172 -1.32 -5.87 -16.20
C VAL A 172 0.12 -5.34 -16.19
N SER A 173 1.12 -6.21 -15.99
CA SER A 173 2.53 -5.84 -15.97
C SER A 173 2.97 -5.12 -17.24
N ALA A 174 2.63 -5.67 -18.40
CA ALA A 174 3.00 -5.10 -19.70
C ALA A 174 2.30 -3.76 -20.00
N SER A 175 1.22 -3.45 -19.29
CA SER A 175 0.41 -2.25 -19.51
C SER A 175 0.64 -1.16 -18.46
N ALA A 176 1.60 -1.35 -17.55
CA ALA A 176 1.93 -0.38 -16.51
C ALA A 176 2.25 1.00 -17.11
N GLY A 177 1.57 2.03 -16.61
CA GLY A 177 1.63 3.41 -17.12
C GLY A 177 0.63 3.72 -18.25
N GLY A 178 -0.13 2.73 -18.71
CA GLY A 178 -1.10 2.86 -19.79
C GLY A 178 -2.53 2.50 -19.36
N ALA A 179 -3.33 2.08 -20.35
CA ALA A 179 -4.69 1.60 -20.15
C ALA A 179 -4.98 0.39 -21.03
N VAL A 180 -5.80 -0.53 -20.51
CA VAL A 180 -6.24 -1.75 -21.20
C VAL A 180 -7.74 -1.72 -21.33
N ARG A 181 -8.32 -2.19 -22.44
CA ARG A 181 -9.78 -2.34 -22.50
C ARG A 181 -10.22 -3.32 -21.42
N ARG A 182 -11.27 -2.96 -20.68
CA ARG A 182 -11.78 -3.81 -19.59
C ARG A 182 -12.09 -5.24 -20.06
N ALA A 183 -12.68 -5.37 -21.25
CA ALA A 183 -13.03 -6.65 -21.83
C ALA A 183 -11.80 -7.53 -22.09
N ASP A 184 -10.69 -6.96 -22.58
CA ASP A 184 -9.44 -7.70 -22.81
C ASP A 184 -8.81 -8.13 -21.49
N LEU A 185 -8.87 -7.27 -20.47
CA LEU A 185 -8.35 -7.58 -19.14
C LEU A 185 -9.14 -8.70 -18.47
N LEU A 186 -10.48 -8.66 -18.54
CA LEU A 186 -11.33 -9.76 -18.08
C LEU A 186 -11.01 -11.05 -18.82
N ALA A 187 -10.99 -11.02 -20.15
CA ALA A 187 -10.72 -12.20 -20.97
C ALA A 187 -9.33 -12.80 -20.70
N ALA A 188 -8.33 -11.98 -20.34
CA ALA A 188 -7.01 -12.46 -19.97
C ALA A 188 -7.03 -13.24 -18.65
N PHE A 189 -7.70 -12.72 -17.61
CA PHE A 189 -7.83 -13.42 -16.33
C PHE A 189 -8.79 -14.61 -16.39
N GLU A 190 -9.85 -14.53 -17.19
CA GLU A 190 -10.77 -15.66 -17.39
C GLU A 190 -10.07 -16.86 -18.04
N ARG A 191 -9.01 -16.64 -18.84
CA ARG A 191 -8.17 -17.76 -19.33
C ARG A 191 -7.41 -18.44 -18.20
N ASP A 192 -6.97 -17.69 -17.21
CA ASP A 192 -6.25 -18.23 -16.05
C ASP A 192 -7.18 -19.02 -15.11
N THR A 193 -8.49 -18.82 -15.23
CA THR A 193 -9.52 -19.46 -14.41
C THR A 193 -10.44 -20.40 -15.22
N GLY A 194 -9.96 -20.95 -16.34
CA GLY A 194 -10.74 -21.94 -17.11
C GLY A 194 -12.07 -21.40 -17.66
N GLY A 195 -12.15 -20.09 -17.89
CA GLY A 195 -13.34 -19.38 -18.34
C GLY A 195 -14.27 -18.90 -17.23
N ARG A 196 -13.89 -19.04 -15.95
CA ARG A 196 -14.73 -18.58 -14.83
C ARG A 196 -14.61 -17.08 -14.62
N ALA A 197 -15.74 -16.44 -14.36
CA ALA A 197 -15.81 -15.00 -14.14
C ALA A 197 -14.88 -14.56 -12.99
N VAL A 198 -14.18 -13.46 -13.22
CA VAL A 198 -13.29 -12.82 -12.24
C VAL A 198 -13.82 -11.44 -11.88
N ALA A 199 -13.37 -10.86 -10.76
CA ALA A 199 -13.73 -9.50 -10.39
C ALA A 199 -12.54 -8.54 -10.52
N LEU A 200 -12.72 -7.49 -11.33
CA LEU A 200 -11.80 -6.36 -11.40
C LEU A 200 -12.29 -5.24 -10.48
N ARG A 201 -11.41 -4.76 -9.60
CA ARG A 201 -11.69 -3.63 -8.71
C ARG A 201 -10.91 -2.41 -9.16
N CYS A 202 -11.65 -1.33 -9.31
CA CYS A 202 -11.14 -0.03 -9.67
C CYS A 202 -11.39 0.96 -8.54
N GLU A 203 -10.45 1.88 -8.37
CA GLU A 203 -10.67 3.16 -7.70
C GLU A 203 -11.17 4.23 -8.71
N ASP A 204 -11.25 5.48 -8.27
CA ASP A 204 -11.66 6.62 -9.09
C ASP A 204 -10.92 6.67 -10.43
N ALA A 205 -11.62 7.17 -11.45
CA ALA A 205 -11.12 7.27 -12.82
C ALA A 205 -10.66 5.93 -13.42
N CYS A 206 -11.33 4.83 -13.06
CA CYS A 206 -11.09 3.50 -13.63
C CYS A 206 -9.64 2.99 -13.47
N ARG A 207 -8.97 3.37 -12.39
CA ARG A 207 -7.63 2.86 -12.06
C ARG A 207 -7.73 1.50 -11.40
N LEU A 208 -7.06 0.49 -11.95
CA LEU A 208 -7.02 -0.85 -11.36
C LEU A 208 -6.41 -0.76 -9.96
N SER A 209 -7.13 -1.30 -8.97
CA SER A 209 -6.63 -1.44 -7.60
C SER A 209 -6.51 -2.89 -7.19
N GLN A 210 -7.43 -3.77 -7.59
CA GLN A 210 -7.35 -5.21 -7.30
C GLN A 210 -7.93 -6.08 -8.41
N VAL A 211 -7.54 -7.35 -8.40
CA VAL A 211 -8.11 -8.44 -9.18
C VAL A 211 -8.42 -9.59 -8.23
N TRP A 212 -9.62 -10.15 -8.32
CA TRP A 212 -10.05 -11.27 -7.49
C TRP A 212 -10.32 -12.50 -8.35
N LEU A 213 -9.65 -13.59 -8.01
CA LEU A 213 -9.75 -14.91 -8.65
C LEU A 213 -10.36 -15.90 -7.66
N GLY A 214 -11.19 -16.82 -8.17
CA GLY A 214 -11.88 -17.80 -7.32
C GLY A 214 -11.35 -19.20 -7.54
N PHE A 215 -11.15 -19.95 -6.45
CA PHE A 215 -10.71 -21.35 -6.48
C PHE A 215 -11.55 -22.20 -5.53
N ARG A 216 -11.79 -23.47 -5.84
CA ARG A 216 -12.44 -24.40 -4.92
C ARG A 216 -11.52 -24.71 -3.74
N ALA A 217 -12.14 -24.98 -2.60
CA ALA A 217 -11.47 -25.63 -1.48
C ALA A 217 -11.59 -27.16 -1.64
N GLU A 218 -10.52 -27.88 -1.35
CA GLU A 218 -10.51 -29.34 -1.31
C GLU A 218 -11.39 -29.85 -0.15
N PRO A 219 -12.43 -30.68 -0.39
CA PRO A 219 -13.37 -31.05 0.68
C PRO A 219 -12.73 -31.69 1.92
N ALA A 220 -11.64 -32.45 1.76
CA ALA A 220 -11.03 -33.16 2.88
C ALA A 220 -10.09 -32.28 3.72
N THR A 221 -9.35 -31.37 3.08
CA THR A 221 -8.30 -30.58 3.73
C THR A 221 -8.62 -29.10 3.81
N LEU A 222 -9.68 -28.68 3.11
CA LEU A 222 -10.07 -27.30 2.85
C LEU A 222 -8.94 -26.42 2.29
N ARG A 223 -7.89 -27.00 1.70
CA ARG A 223 -6.83 -26.28 1.01
C ARG A 223 -7.35 -25.73 -0.33
N PRO A 224 -6.91 -24.54 -0.79
CA PRO A 224 -7.25 -24.08 -2.13
C PRO A 224 -6.68 -25.00 -3.23
N LEU A 225 -7.50 -25.32 -4.22
CA LEU A 225 -7.12 -26.04 -5.44
C LEU A 225 -6.77 -25.00 -6.52
N LEU A 226 -5.47 -24.67 -6.64
CA LEU A 226 -4.95 -23.53 -7.40
C LEU A 226 -4.67 -23.87 -8.88
N ASP A 227 -5.67 -24.40 -9.57
CA ASP A 227 -5.59 -24.66 -11.01
C ASP A 227 -6.88 -24.23 -11.73
N PRO A 228 -6.83 -24.05 -13.07
CA PRO A 228 -7.97 -23.55 -13.83
C PRO A 228 -9.22 -24.45 -13.78
N ASP A 229 -9.05 -25.76 -13.65
CA ASP A 229 -10.17 -26.71 -13.64
C ASP A 229 -10.97 -26.63 -12.32
N HIS A 230 -10.31 -26.18 -11.26
CA HIS A 230 -10.91 -25.94 -9.94
C HIS A 230 -11.28 -24.48 -9.69
N ALA A 231 -11.22 -23.60 -10.70
CA ALA A 231 -11.65 -22.22 -10.54
C ALA A 231 -13.17 -22.10 -10.31
N VAL A 232 -13.57 -21.06 -9.57
CA VAL A 232 -14.97 -20.68 -9.36
C VAL A 232 -15.22 -19.24 -9.75
N ALA A 233 -16.47 -18.91 -10.08
CA ALA A 233 -16.85 -17.55 -10.45
C ALA A 233 -16.81 -16.63 -9.22
N VAL A 234 -16.19 -15.45 -9.36
CA VAL A 234 -16.14 -14.41 -8.33
C VAL A 234 -16.96 -13.19 -8.76
N SER A 235 -17.59 -12.53 -7.80
CA SER A 235 -18.33 -11.28 -7.99
C SER A 235 -17.75 -10.15 -7.13
N GLY A 236 -18.33 -8.96 -7.18
CA GLY A 236 -17.88 -7.81 -6.38
C GLY A 236 -16.90 -6.87 -7.07
N GLY A 237 -16.77 -6.96 -8.40
CA GLY A 237 -15.98 -6.01 -9.19
C GLY A 237 -16.56 -4.59 -9.17
N SER A 238 -15.70 -3.58 -9.15
CA SER A 238 -16.10 -2.16 -9.21
C SER A 238 -15.75 -1.49 -10.55
N CYS A 239 -15.06 -2.18 -11.45
CA CYS A 239 -14.73 -1.64 -12.79
C CYS A 239 -15.90 -1.72 -13.79
N GLY A 240 -17.13 -2.06 -13.38
CA GLY A 240 -18.22 -2.41 -14.30
C GLY A 240 -18.57 -1.35 -15.36
N GLN A 241 -18.41 -0.06 -15.01
CA GLN A 241 -18.71 1.08 -15.89
C GLN A 241 -17.50 1.54 -16.72
N CYS A 242 -16.34 0.90 -16.55
CA CYS A 242 -15.10 1.28 -17.22
C CYS A 242 -15.01 0.64 -18.62
N VAL A 243 -14.88 1.47 -19.66
CA VAL A 243 -14.54 0.98 -21.01
C VAL A 243 -13.08 0.52 -21.07
N ALA A 244 -12.20 1.32 -20.46
CA ALA A 244 -10.78 1.02 -20.28
C ALA A 244 -10.41 1.16 -18.80
N VAL A 245 -9.44 0.35 -18.39
CA VAL A 245 -8.89 0.31 -17.04
C VAL A 245 -7.47 0.88 -17.10
N ALA A 246 -7.21 1.94 -16.35
CA ALA A 246 -5.88 2.53 -16.22
C ALA A 246 -5.02 1.68 -15.28
N ILE A 247 -3.79 1.40 -15.70
CA ILE A 247 -2.81 0.61 -14.93
C ILE A 247 -1.71 1.58 -14.50
N ALA A 248 -1.74 2.02 -13.25
CA ALA A 248 -0.80 3.02 -12.76
C ALA A 248 0.65 2.50 -12.81
N ALA A 249 1.60 3.29 -13.32
CA ALA A 249 3.01 3.04 -13.06
C ALA A 249 3.42 3.73 -11.77
N TRP A 250 4.27 3.08 -10.96
CA TRP A 250 4.80 3.73 -9.77
C TRP A 250 5.81 4.82 -10.15
N SER A 251 5.47 6.07 -9.86
CA SER A 251 6.35 7.24 -10.06
C SER A 251 6.71 7.92 -8.74
N GLY A 252 6.51 7.24 -7.61
CA GLY A 252 6.56 7.84 -6.28
C GLY A 252 5.28 8.59 -5.93
N CYS A 253 5.28 9.17 -4.72
CA CYS A 253 4.12 9.91 -4.23
C CYS A 253 3.86 11.16 -5.07
N PRO A 254 2.59 11.44 -5.42
CA PRO A 254 2.22 12.70 -6.05
C PRO A 254 2.73 13.84 -5.19
N ARG A 255 3.44 14.80 -5.80
CA ARG A 255 3.72 16.05 -5.11
C ARG A 255 2.37 16.64 -4.74
N ARG A 256 2.15 16.91 -3.44
CA ARG A 256 1.02 17.74 -3.04
C ARG A 256 1.11 18.97 -3.93
N ALA A 257 0.07 19.22 -4.73
CA ALA A 257 -0.08 20.54 -5.31
C ALA A 257 -0.01 21.46 -4.10
N THR A 258 1.09 22.21 -3.98
CA THR A 258 1.11 23.39 -3.15
C THR A 258 0.03 24.23 -3.80
N PHE A 259 -1.21 24.11 -3.30
CA PHE A 259 -2.17 25.17 -3.43
C PHE A 259 -1.44 26.34 -2.80
N ASP A 260 -0.79 27.13 -3.66
CA ASP A 260 -0.28 28.42 -3.27
C ASP A 260 -1.49 29.10 -2.69
N ARG A 261 -1.56 29.16 -1.36
CA ARG A 261 -2.63 29.86 -0.66
C ARG A 261 -2.72 31.29 -1.21
N ALA A 262 -1.61 31.84 -1.69
CA ALA A 262 -1.54 33.07 -2.46
C ALA A 262 -2.46 33.09 -3.70
N LEU A 263 -2.53 32.02 -4.51
CA LEU A 263 -3.38 31.97 -5.70
C LEU A 263 -4.87 31.81 -5.36
N ALA A 264 -5.19 31.01 -4.34
CA ALA A 264 -6.57 30.85 -3.86
C ALA A 264 -7.09 32.13 -3.17
N ILE A 265 -6.22 32.82 -2.40
CA ILE A 265 -6.52 34.13 -1.81
C ILE A 265 -6.62 35.19 -2.92
N ALA A 266 -5.76 35.18 -3.93
CA ALA A 266 -5.84 36.10 -5.07
C ALA A 266 -7.11 35.89 -5.90
N ALA A 267 -7.50 34.64 -6.17
CA ALA A 267 -8.74 34.32 -6.87
C ALA A 267 -9.98 34.71 -6.05
N GLY A 268 -9.96 34.44 -4.73
CA GLY A 268 -11.01 34.87 -3.81
C GLY A 268 -11.11 36.40 -3.68
N ALA A 269 -9.97 37.11 -3.66
CA ALA A 269 -9.91 38.56 -3.64
C ALA A 269 -10.41 39.18 -4.95
N LEU A 270 -10.08 38.59 -6.11
CA LEU A 270 -10.57 39.04 -7.42
C LEU A 270 -12.07 38.81 -7.60
N LEU A 271 -12.61 37.68 -7.11
CA LEU A 271 -14.05 37.42 -7.07
C LEU A 271 -14.77 38.37 -6.11
N GLY A 272 -14.19 38.63 -4.94
CA GLY A 272 -14.70 39.61 -3.97
C GLY A 272 -14.71 41.04 -4.51
N LEU A 273 -13.65 41.48 -5.19
CA LEU A 273 -13.57 42.79 -5.85
C LEU A 273 -14.53 42.89 -7.05
N GLY A 274 -14.69 41.83 -7.84
CA GLY A 274 -15.65 41.80 -8.95
C GLY A 274 -17.10 41.96 -8.49
N LEU A 275 -17.47 41.33 -7.37
CA LEU A 275 -18.78 41.48 -6.74
C LEU A 275 -18.99 42.87 -6.15
N LEU A 276 -17.95 43.48 -5.55
CA LEU A 276 -18.03 44.84 -5.02
C LEU A 276 -18.22 45.90 -6.11
N VAL A 277 -17.60 45.72 -7.29
CA VAL A 277 -17.73 46.62 -8.44
C VAL A 277 -19.10 46.48 -9.12
N CYS A 278 -19.74 45.30 -9.05
CA CYS A 278 -21.07 45.08 -9.62
C CYS A 278 -22.22 45.61 -8.74
N ALA A 279 -21.99 45.86 -7.45
CA ALA A 279 -23.01 46.27 -6.48
C ALA A 279 -23.13 47.81 -6.27
N LEU A 280 -22.29 48.64 -6.90
CA LEU A 280 -22.31 50.10 -6.74
C LEU A 280 -22.89 50.81 -7.99
N PRO A 281 -24.09 51.43 -7.92
CA PRO A 281 -24.82 51.92 -9.08
C PRO A 281 -24.21 53.06 -9.92
N PRO A 282 -23.33 53.98 -9.44
CA PRO A 282 -22.95 55.11 -10.29
C PRO A 282 -21.66 54.90 -11.11
N LEU A 283 -20.94 53.77 -11.02
CA LEU A 283 -19.63 53.62 -11.67
C LEU A 283 -19.62 52.93 -13.05
N ARG A 284 -20.78 52.45 -13.54
CA ARG A 284 -20.88 51.81 -14.88
C ARG A 284 -20.51 52.75 -16.04
N GLN A 285 -20.50 54.06 -15.85
CA GLN A 285 -20.21 55.02 -16.92
C GLN A 285 -18.73 55.45 -17.04
N ARG A 286 -17.84 55.10 -16.09
CA ARG A 286 -16.41 55.51 -16.15
C ARG A 286 -15.45 54.40 -16.57
N ALA A 287 -15.79 53.12 -16.40
CA ALA A 287 -14.90 52.01 -16.76
C ALA A 287 -14.73 51.83 -18.28
N ALA A 288 -15.73 52.20 -19.10
CA ALA A 288 -15.65 52.12 -20.56
C ALA A 288 -14.73 53.19 -21.19
N TYR A 289 -14.36 54.25 -20.44
CA TYR A 289 -13.50 55.32 -20.95
C TYR A 289 -12.01 55.05 -20.72
N LEU A 290 -11.64 54.36 -19.63
CA LEU A 290 -10.23 54.07 -19.28
C LEU A 290 -9.64 52.86 -20.03
N ALA A 291 -10.48 51.93 -20.50
CA ALA A 291 -10.02 50.78 -21.30
C ALA A 291 -9.55 51.16 -22.73
N ARG A 292 -9.76 52.41 -23.18
CA ARG A 292 -9.36 52.89 -24.51
C ARG A 292 -8.04 53.67 -24.55
N THR A 293 -7.41 53.99 -23.42
CA THR A 293 -6.24 54.89 -23.39
C THR A 293 -4.95 54.29 -22.85
N LEU A 294 -4.94 53.04 -22.37
CA LEU A 294 -3.73 52.41 -21.85
C LEU A 294 -3.08 51.50 -22.89
N ARG A 295 -2.04 52.04 -23.55
CA ARG A 295 -1.02 51.23 -24.25
C ARG A 295 -0.20 50.44 -23.22
N PRO A 296 0.28 49.22 -23.55
CA PRO A 296 1.14 48.47 -22.65
C PRO A 296 2.55 49.07 -22.66
N ALA A 297 3.02 49.54 -21.51
CA ALA A 297 4.43 49.76 -21.24
C ALA A 297 5.02 48.47 -20.63
N ALA A 298 6.15 48.02 -21.17
CA ALA A 298 6.98 47.00 -20.55
C ALA A 298 7.50 47.47 -19.18
N PRO A 299 7.85 46.55 -18.28
CA PRO A 299 9.23 46.62 -17.82
C PRO A 299 9.95 45.29 -17.65
N LEU A 300 11.27 45.43 -17.81
CA LEU A 300 12.37 44.57 -17.44
C LEU A 300 12.44 44.32 -15.92
N GLY A 301 13.05 43.19 -15.55
CA GLY A 301 14.07 43.22 -14.49
C GLY A 301 13.93 42.23 -13.33
N ARG A 302 14.75 41.16 -13.41
CA ARG A 302 15.58 40.55 -12.36
C ARG A 302 14.93 40.19 -11.01
N SER A 303 14.83 38.87 -10.78
CA SER A 303 14.70 38.29 -9.44
C SER A 303 16.10 37.99 -8.86
N LEU A 304 16.37 38.53 -7.68
CA LEU A 304 17.50 38.18 -6.81
C LEU A 304 17.13 36.95 -5.99
N ALA A 305 17.92 35.88 -6.09
CA ALA A 305 17.83 34.73 -5.21
C ALA A 305 18.47 35.07 -3.86
N MET A 306 17.73 34.88 -2.77
CA MET A 306 18.27 34.80 -1.41
C MET A 306 18.09 33.37 -0.90
N SER A 307 19.21 32.72 -0.60
CA SER A 307 19.24 31.47 0.19
C SER A 307 19.27 31.81 1.67
N PRO A 308 18.52 31.13 2.54
CA PRO A 308 18.83 31.08 3.96
C PRO A 308 19.80 29.93 4.26
N ALA A 309 20.82 30.24 5.07
CA ALA A 309 21.71 29.30 5.73
C ALA A 309 20.98 28.48 6.81
N PRO A 310 21.47 27.28 7.19
CA PRO A 310 20.78 26.40 8.12
C PRO A 310 21.01 26.81 9.58
N LEU A 311 19.95 26.67 10.39
CA LEU A 311 20.00 26.77 11.85
C LEU A 311 20.57 25.47 12.45
N ALA A 312 21.46 25.65 13.44
CA ALA A 312 22.14 24.60 14.16
C ALA A 312 21.24 23.94 15.22
N GLY A 313 21.35 22.62 15.36
CA GLY A 313 20.85 21.89 16.54
C GLY A 313 20.02 20.65 16.23
N GLU A 314 20.58 19.66 15.55
CA GLU A 314 19.99 18.32 15.48
C GLU A 314 21.04 17.25 15.80
N LYS A 315 20.72 16.37 16.76
CA LYS A 315 21.53 15.19 17.08
C LYS A 315 21.49 14.26 15.86
N ARG A 316 22.62 14.08 15.18
CA ARG A 316 22.75 13.11 14.09
C ARG A 316 22.74 11.69 14.65
N VAL A 317 21.75 10.91 14.23
CA VAL A 317 21.84 9.45 14.23
C VAL A 317 22.74 9.09 13.05
N VAL A 318 23.96 8.61 13.33
CA VAL A 318 24.88 8.13 12.30
C VAL A 318 24.44 6.73 11.91
N GLN A 319 23.99 6.56 10.67
CA GLN A 319 23.70 5.25 10.12
C GLN A 319 25.03 4.52 9.91
N LEU A 320 25.10 3.22 10.20
CA LEU A 320 26.32 2.41 10.08
C LEU A 320 26.98 2.51 8.69
N GLN A 321 26.17 2.75 7.64
CA GLN A 321 26.61 2.94 6.26
C GLN A 321 27.38 4.26 6.01
N ASP A 322 27.33 5.22 6.93
CA ASP A 322 28.01 6.51 6.82
C ASP A 322 29.37 6.51 7.55
N LEU A 323 29.77 5.40 8.15
CA LEU A 323 31.04 5.26 8.85
C LEU A 323 32.17 4.93 7.87
N ASP A 324 33.20 5.78 7.80
CA ASP A 324 34.41 5.48 7.02
C ASP A 324 35.22 4.36 7.71
N VAL A 325 34.94 3.13 7.29
CA VAL A 325 35.60 1.90 7.77
C VAL A 325 37.08 1.80 7.39
N ARG A 326 37.62 2.75 6.61
CA ARG A 326 39.06 2.84 6.35
C ARG A 326 39.85 3.36 7.55
N SER A 327 39.18 4.01 8.51
CA SER A 327 39.80 4.39 9.78
C SER A 327 39.99 3.15 10.68
N PRO A 328 41.21 2.86 11.17
CA PRO A 328 41.47 1.74 12.07
C PRO A 328 40.65 1.79 13.36
N ARG A 329 40.28 3.00 13.83
CA ARG A 329 39.42 3.17 15.02
C ARG A 329 37.97 2.82 14.72
N THR A 330 37.44 3.26 13.58
CA THR A 330 36.08 2.97 13.15
C THR A 330 35.90 1.48 12.90
N ARG A 331 36.90 0.84 12.30
CA ARG A 331 36.93 -0.60 12.07
C ARG A 331 36.85 -1.42 13.36
N ARG A 332 37.69 -1.11 14.37
CA ARG A 332 37.64 -1.79 15.68
C ARG A 332 36.30 -1.61 16.40
N TYR A 333 35.68 -0.44 16.27
CA TYR A 333 34.38 -0.18 16.87
C TYR A 333 33.27 -1.02 16.23
N VAL A 334 33.25 -1.13 14.90
CA VAL A 334 32.29 -1.97 14.17
C VAL A 334 32.54 -3.46 14.43
N GLU A 335 33.79 -3.90 14.46
CA GLU A 335 34.15 -5.28 14.79
C GLU A 335 33.75 -5.65 16.24
N GLY A 336 33.87 -4.71 17.19
CA GLY A 336 33.40 -4.90 18.56
C GLY A 336 31.88 -4.98 18.71
N LEU A 337 31.13 -4.22 17.90
CA LEU A 337 29.66 -4.25 17.86
C LEU A 337 29.11 -5.57 17.31
N LEU A 338 29.82 -6.19 16.37
CA LEU A 338 29.40 -7.46 15.74
C LEU A 338 29.77 -8.69 16.56
N ALA A 339 30.69 -8.56 17.52
CA ALA A 339 31.18 -9.64 18.37
C ALA A 339 30.60 -9.65 19.79
N ALA A 340 29.80 -8.65 20.16
CA ALA A 340 29.25 -8.52 21.52
C ALA A 340 27.90 -9.25 21.66
N ASP A 341 27.71 -9.92 22.80
CA ASP A 341 26.42 -10.40 23.28
C ASP A 341 25.45 -9.19 23.42
N PRO A 342 24.19 -9.26 22.94
CA PRO A 342 23.25 -8.13 22.92
C PRO A 342 23.03 -7.42 24.27
N HIS A 343 23.44 -8.01 25.38
CA HIS A 343 23.27 -7.47 26.72
C HIS A 343 24.46 -6.66 27.27
N GLU A 344 25.60 -6.55 26.57
CA GLU A 344 26.79 -5.83 27.06
C GLU A 344 27.44 -4.88 26.03
N LEU A 345 26.68 -3.96 25.45
CA LEU A 345 27.27 -2.93 24.57
C LEU A 345 27.97 -1.81 25.37
N PRO A 346 29.24 -1.47 25.07
CA PRO A 346 29.92 -0.33 25.69
C PRO A 346 29.39 1.01 25.13
N PRO A 347 29.44 2.10 25.91
CA PRO A 347 28.95 3.40 25.49
C PRO A 347 29.77 3.97 24.32
N PRO A 348 29.14 4.76 23.42
CA PRO A 348 29.83 5.34 22.27
C PRO A 348 30.90 6.36 22.71
N PRO A 349 32.00 6.50 21.95
CA PRO A 349 33.04 7.47 22.27
C PRO A 349 32.53 8.90 22.11
N THR A 350 32.69 9.72 23.15
CA THR A 350 32.45 11.16 23.09
C THR A 350 33.48 11.85 22.20
N LEU A 351 33.03 12.45 21.09
CA LEU A 351 33.83 13.36 20.27
C LEU A 351 33.97 14.70 21.00
N ARG A 352 35.16 14.97 21.56
CA ARG A 352 35.52 16.35 21.96
C ARG A 352 35.75 17.18 20.70
N ALA A 353 34.99 18.26 20.55
CA ALA A 353 35.25 19.27 19.54
C ALA A 353 36.64 19.87 19.77
N ALA A 354 37.52 19.76 18.77
CA ALA A 354 38.80 20.45 18.76
C ALA A 354 38.54 21.94 18.54
N GLY A 355 38.62 22.72 19.62
CA GLY A 355 38.75 24.18 19.54
C GLY A 355 40.12 24.55 18.97
N GLY A 356 40.14 25.51 18.05
CA GLY A 356 41.36 26.04 17.44
C GLY A 356 42.11 27.03 18.34
N ALA A 357 43.42 27.08 18.14
CA ALA A 357 44.33 28.20 18.38
C ALA A 357 45.54 27.94 17.45
N ALA A 358 45.79 28.73 16.41
CA ALA A 358 46.34 30.10 16.38
C ALA A 358 47.86 30.16 16.60
N ALA A 359 48.54 30.57 15.52
CA ALA A 359 49.76 31.38 15.38
C ALA A 359 50.96 31.14 16.33
N GLY A 360 52.12 30.95 15.69
CA GLY A 360 53.47 30.95 16.27
C GLY A 360 54.46 30.36 15.28
#